data_AF-A0AAV0UP20-F1
#
_entry.id   AF-A0AAV0UP20-F1
#
_cell.length_a   1.000
_cell.length_b   1.000
_cell.length_c   1.000
_cell.angle_alpha   90.00
_cell.angle_beta   90.00
_cell.angle_gamma   90.00
#
_symmetry.space_group_name_H-M   'P 1'
#
loop_
_entity.id
_entity.type
_entity.pdbx_description
1 polymer ?
#
loop_
_entity_poly.entity_id
_entity_poly.type
_entity_poly.pdbx_seq_one_letter_code
_entity_poly.pdbx_strand_id
1 'polypeptide(L)'
;MTTMTVDIPARPLAEVVLYAEFDLTKGSTLRASYPSPFTHYSPEFFADMMLPEGVHNRKEDFTIFFLNRLTAKAPDAATQVSDDHSTKVGDVQDQDPLQNFMYCLSVVRTTHDTAARRGAKVTAVALCSTHKSCVSLKDVLNLAVLKIVGTTNEAESEQVLKELYDVVNAIDISGVRGLSSMERRLMKRTISSTGETLANWEDATTLKNALFFRTRAHWDDISIPLQFKICSTDDQHDDGTLTQLLQTFGDQTMILFNAVLTGQRVIMLGYNRPAGEVCNFVLATSSLVCPPLFGLIHRQYPYANLTDLGFLTTPGFIAGVTNPMFKTKREWWDVLCDISTGEVFVSSPVEKEDYDASDRTFVLEVLDGVAAGCDEEWVRCMFEEYMLKNVVDITMGEANYLDPDALAKRSAINIKRITKWTRTDSYKCFMDSPQRSHFHSPAFNISYSHNLRVLATEQAHIVHVYGRTFVHYEKTGVDLKRHIRSLQGDMVMLDDTLAETIYSDFATLLNTEVELQEFLSFLPVLRGGLQTIAQGIFHPSISVKHNTVVLLKRLEQFPSTAPSMHRLNAFLMTSYERIHNIVNLEDTKD
;
A
#
# COMPACT_ATOMS: atom_id res chain seq x y z
N MET A 1 10.34 -35.79 7.21
CA MET A 1 11.19 -35.62 6.01
C MET A 1 11.68 -34.18 6.02
N THR A 2 12.96 -34.00 6.28
CA THR A 2 13.61 -32.70 6.43
C THR A 2 13.70 -32.04 5.06
N THR A 3 12.84 -31.05 4.79
CA THR A 3 12.93 -30.22 3.60
C THR A 3 14.20 -29.38 3.72
N MET A 4 15.23 -29.75 2.94
CA MET A 4 16.42 -28.93 2.78
C MET A 4 16.01 -27.64 2.06
N THR A 5 15.87 -26.56 2.81
CA THR A 5 15.81 -25.21 2.26
C THR A 5 17.18 -24.93 1.66
N VAL A 6 17.24 -24.90 0.32
CA VAL A 6 18.41 -24.36 -0.39
C VAL A 6 18.46 -22.88 -0.01
N ASP A 7 19.45 -22.49 0.79
CA ASP A 7 19.71 -21.07 1.11
C ASP A 7 20.11 -20.36 -0.18
N ILE A 8 19.13 -19.74 -0.84
CA ILE A 8 19.38 -18.75 -1.87
C ILE A 8 20.07 -17.57 -1.17
N PRO A 9 21.27 -17.13 -1.60
CA PRO A 9 21.93 -16.00 -0.96
C PRO A 9 21.01 -14.79 -0.99
N ALA A 10 20.88 -14.11 0.17
CA ALA A 10 20.08 -12.90 0.28
C ALA A 10 20.55 -11.89 -0.78
N ARG A 11 19.59 -11.36 -1.56
CA ARG A 11 19.91 -10.37 -2.59
C ARG A 11 20.50 -9.10 -1.97
N PRO A 12 21.44 -8.44 -2.65
CA PRO A 12 22.05 -7.21 -2.15
C PRO A 12 21.01 -6.08 -2.08
N LEU A 13 21.19 -5.17 -1.12
CA LEU A 13 20.34 -3.99 -0.98
C LEU A 13 20.55 -3.01 -2.16
N ALA A 14 21.76 -2.96 -2.72
CA ALA A 14 22.12 -2.24 -3.94
C ALA A 14 22.48 -3.22 -5.05
N GLU A 15 21.77 -3.16 -6.17
CA GLU A 15 22.10 -3.95 -7.36
C GLU A 15 23.07 -3.18 -8.25
N VAL A 16 22.79 -1.89 -8.47
CA VAL A 16 23.65 -0.97 -9.23
C VAL A 16 23.60 0.43 -8.61
N VAL A 17 24.73 1.12 -8.58
CA VAL A 17 24.83 2.54 -8.26
C VAL A 17 25.33 3.31 -9.49
N LEU A 18 24.81 4.53 -9.67
CA LEU A 18 25.02 5.35 -10.86
C LEU A 18 25.55 6.73 -10.47
N TYR A 19 26.44 7.27 -11.29
CA TYR A 19 26.94 8.64 -11.18
C TYR A 19 26.67 9.41 -12.47
N ALA A 20 25.96 10.53 -12.37
CA ALA A 20 25.71 11.45 -13.48
C ALA A 20 26.11 12.88 -13.12
N GLU A 21 26.50 13.64 -14.14
CA GLU A 21 26.78 15.07 -14.00
C GLU A 21 26.35 15.84 -15.24
N PHE A 22 26.20 17.15 -15.08
CA PHE A 22 25.94 18.04 -16.21
C PHE A 22 27.25 18.43 -16.91
N ASP A 23 27.46 17.91 -18.12
CA ASP A 23 28.58 18.28 -18.99
C ASP A 23 28.21 19.50 -19.83
N LEU A 24 29.13 20.48 -19.93
CA LEU A 24 28.89 21.73 -20.64
C LEU A 24 28.74 21.58 -22.16
N THR A 25 29.27 20.50 -22.72
CA THR A 25 29.28 20.21 -24.16
C THR A 25 28.25 19.17 -24.54
N LYS A 26 28.06 18.15 -23.69
CA LYS A 26 27.15 17.02 -23.96
C LYS A 26 25.79 17.15 -23.28
N GLY A 27 25.65 18.04 -22.31
CA GLY A 27 24.46 18.14 -21.46
C GLY A 27 24.48 17.08 -20.35
N SER A 28 23.31 16.63 -19.93
CA SER A 28 23.16 15.55 -18.94
C SER A 28 23.92 14.30 -19.39
N THR A 29 24.90 13.85 -18.59
CA THR A 29 25.77 12.72 -18.95
C THR A 29 25.91 11.75 -17.78
N LEU A 30 25.65 10.47 -18.02
CA LEU A 30 26.00 9.39 -17.09
C LEU A 30 27.50 9.12 -17.21
N ARG A 31 28.23 9.24 -16.10
CA ARG A 31 29.70 9.09 -16.05
C ARG A 31 30.14 7.68 -15.68
N ALA A 32 29.49 7.09 -14.70
CA ALA A 32 29.86 5.76 -14.20
C ALA A 32 28.65 4.98 -13.70
N SER A 33 28.77 3.66 -13.77
CA SER A 33 27.85 2.68 -13.20
C SER A 33 28.66 1.56 -12.55
N TYR A 34 28.27 1.12 -11.36
CA TYR A 34 28.95 0.07 -10.63
C TYR A 34 27.94 -0.88 -9.97
N PRO A 35 28.14 -2.21 -9.98
CA PRO A 35 29.30 -2.95 -10.49
C PRO A 35 29.30 -3.15 -12.01
N SER A 36 28.13 -3.06 -12.64
CA SER A 36 27.96 -3.22 -14.09
C SER A 36 26.93 -2.21 -14.64
N PRO A 37 27.00 -1.89 -15.94
CA PRO A 37 25.99 -1.08 -16.61
C PRO A 37 24.72 -1.89 -16.94
N PHE A 38 23.58 -1.21 -17.04
CA PHE A 38 22.37 -1.77 -17.63
C PHE A 38 22.52 -1.83 -19.16
N THR A 39 22.50 -3.02 -19.75
CA THR A 39 22.74 -3.20 -21.20
C THR A 39 21.54 -2.85 -22.07
N HIS A 40 20.33 -2.92 -21.50
CA HIS A 40 19.04 -2.66 -22.16
C HIS A 40 18.50 -1.24 -21.94
N TYR A 41 19.23 -0.39 -21.21
CA TYR A 41 18.91 1.02 -21.02
C TYR A 41 20.04 1.88 -21.56
N SER A 42 19.71 3.02 -22.17
CA SER A 42 20.73 3.95 -22.65
C SER A 42 21.31 4.79 -21.50
N PRO A 43 22.60 5.16 -21.53
CA PRO A 43 23.18 6.07 -20.54
C PRO A 43 22.46 7.42 -20.45
N GLU A 44 21.93 7.89 -21.58
CA GLU A 44 21.18 9.15 -21.68
C GLU A 44 19.87 9.09 -20.88
N PHE A 45 19.16 7.95 -20.92
CA PHE A 45 17.95 7.75 -20.14
C PHE A 45 18.21 7.97 -18.64
N PHE A 46 19.29 7.38 -18.11
CA PHE A 46 19.64 7.57 -16.69
C PHE A 46 20.04 9.02 -16.40
N ALA A 47 20.83 9.64 -17.27
CA ALA A 47 21.24 11.02 -17.09
C ALA A 47 20.03 11.98 -17.02
N ASP A 48 19.04 11.77 -17.87
CA ASP A 48 17.80 12.56 -17.91
C ASP A 48 16.87 12.32 -16.70
N MET A 49 16.87 11.11 -16.14
CA MET A 49 16.13 10.80 -14.91
C MET A 49 16.83 11.36 -13.66
N MET A 50 18.17 11.35 -13.63
CA MET A 50 18.98 11.79 -12.49
C MET A 50 19.16 13.32 -12.43
N LEU A 51 19.06 14.01 -13.57
CA LEU A 51 19.25 15.46 -13.70
C LEU A 51 17.95 16.11 -14.20
N PRO A 52 16.92 16.24 -13.35
CA PRO A 52 15.60 16.70 -13.76
C PRO A 52 15.60 18.15 -14.24
N GLU A 53 14.59 18.51 -15.05
CA GLU A 53 14.45 19.87 -15.57
C GLU A 53 14.32 20.88 -14.43
N GLY A 54 15.07 21.99 -14.54
CA GLY A 54 15.07 23.05 -13.53
C GLY A 54 15.94 22.81 -12.29
N VAL A 55 16.68 21.69 -12.21
CA VAL A 55 17.54 21.37 -11.06
C VAL A 55 18.62 22.43 -10.77
N HIS A 56 19.09 23.13 -11.80
CA HIS A 56 20.09 24.20 -11.68
C HIS A 56 19.61 25.40 -10.83
N ASN A 57 18.29 25.55 -10.65
CA ASN A 57 17.71 26.59 -9.79
C ASN A 57 17.63 26.18 -8.32
N ARG A 58 18.09 24.97 -7.97
CA ARG A 58 17.96 24.37 -6.64
C ARG A 58 19.31 23.92 -6.14
N LYS A 59 19.53 24.05 -4.83
CA LYS A 59 20.75 23.53 -4.17
C LYS A 59 20.76 22.01 -4.16
N GLU A 60 19.61 21.40 -3.91
CA GLU A 60 19.42 19.96 -3.90
C GLU A 60 18.02 19.60 -4.39
N ASP A 61 17.91 18.41 -4.97
CA ASP A 61 16.65 17.79 -5.39
C ASP A 61 16.85 16.27 -5.40
N PHE A 62 15.79 15.51 -5.66
CA PHE A 62 15.88 14.06 -5.84
C PHE A 62 14.83 13.60 -6.85
N THR A 63 15.02 12.44 -7.45
CA THR A 63 14.02 11.78 -8.30
C THR A 63 13.87 10.32 -7.89
N ILE A 64 12.67 9.79 -8.10
CA ILE A 64 12.38 8.37 -7.98
C ILE A 64 11.93 7.90 -9.36
N PHE A 65 12.48 6.79 -9.83
CA PHE A 65 12.06 6.17 -11.08
C PHE A 65 12.14 4.66 -10.97
N PHE A 66 11.44 3.96 -11.86
CA PHE A 66 11.37 2.50 -11.85
C PHE A 66 11.89 1.93 -13.16
N LEU A 67 12.60 0.80 -13.09
CA LEU A 67 13.09 0.06 -14.25
C LEU A 67 12.32 -1.25 -14.39
N ASN A 68 12.35 -1.82 -15.60
CA ASN A 68 11.80 -3.14 -15.92
C ASN A 68 10.35 -3.32 -15.44
N ARG A 69 9.53 -2.28 -15.65
CA ARG A 69 8.08 -2.36 -15.41
C ARG A 69 7.49 -3.50 -16.24
N LEU A 70 6.71 -4.35 -15.57
CA LEU A 70 5.88 -5.33 -16.26
C LEU A 70 4.84 -4.55 -17.08
N THR A 71 5.10 -4.39 -18.37
CA THR A 71 4.09 -3.84 -19.26
C THR A 71 2.93 -4.83 -19.31
N ALA A 72 1.69 -4.34 -19.23
CA ALA A 72 0.46 -5.15 -19.38
C ALA A 72 0.32 -5.82 -20.79
N LYS A 73 1.41 -5.87 -21.56
CA LYS A 73 1.56 -6.49 -22.89
C LYS A 73 2.74 -7.50 -22.92
N ALA A 74 3.04 -8.19 -21.84
CA ALA A 74 3.67 -9.51 -21.96
C ALA A 74 2.56 -10.58 -22.03
N PRO A 75 2.00 -10.89 -23.21
CA PRO A 75 1.22 -12.10 -23.36
C PRO A 75 2.17 -13.32 -23.25
N ASP A 76 1.73 -14.34 -22.52
CA ASP A 76 2.10 -15.74 -22.76
C ASP A 76 3.57 -16.16 -22.57
N ALA A 77 4.19 -15.82 -21.44
CA ALA A 77 5.37 -16.56 -20.95
C ALA A 77 5.13 -17.36 -19.65
N ALA A 78 4.02 -17.09 -18.93
CA ALA A 78 3.70 -17.74 -17.65
C ALA A 78 2.42 -18.60 -17.68
N THR A 79 1.85 -18.87 -18.86
CA THR A 79 0.61 -19.66 -18.97
C THR A 79 0.61 -20.59 -20.17
N GLN A 80 1.57 -21.52 -20.20
CA GLN A 80 1.37 -22.82 -20.84
C GLN A 80 1.77 -23.93 -19.85
N VAL A 81 0.91 -24.16 -18.85
CA VAL A 81 0.80 -25.50 -18.27
C VAL A 81 -0.26 -26.21 -19.11
N SER A 82 0.18 -26.74 -20.25
CA SER A 82 -0.55 -27.81 -20.91
C SER A 82 -0.27 -29.08 -20.11
N ASP A 83 -1.32 -29.65 -19.55
CA ASP A 83 -1.35 -31.02 -19.05
C ASP A 83 -0.84 -31.96 -20.15
N ASP A 84 0.42 -32.37 -20.09
CA ASP A 84 0.80 -33.71 -20.52
C ASP A 84 2.07 -34.19 -19.81
N HIS A 85 2.02 -35.44 -19.39
CA HIS A 85 3.08 -36.11 -18.64
C HIS A 85 4.37 -36.25 -19.45
N SER A 86 5.49 -36.07 -18.76
CA SER A 86 6.88 -36.33 -19.17
C SER A 86 7.58 -35.22 -19.98
N THR A 87 8.27 -34.31 -19.29
CA THR A 87 9.41 -33.60 -19.87
C THR A 87 10.44 -33.26 -18.81
N LYS A 88 11.70 -33.29 -19.24
CA LYS A 88 12.93 -33.43 -18.46
C LYS A 88 13.19 -32.26 -17.52
N VAL A 89 13.81 -32.56 -16.38
CA VAL A 89 14.55 -31.60 -15.55
C VAL A 89 15.64 -30.97 -16.44
N GLY A 90 15.41 -29.72 -16.86
CA GLY A 90 16.31 -28.97 -17.72
C GLY A 90 15.96 -27.47 -17.73
N ASP A 91 16.86 -26.68 -17.15
CA ASP A 91 17.07 -25.23 -17.27
C ASP A 91 16.04 -24.23 -16.73
N VAL A 92 16.04 -24.07 -15.40
CA VAL A 92 15.92 -22.74 -14.78
C VAL A 92 17.33 -22.11 -14.77
N GLN A 93 17.83 -21.69 -15.94
CA GLN A 93 19.11 -20.98 -16.07
C GLN A 93 18.86 -19.47 -16.18
N ASP A 94 19.46 -18.71 -15.26
CA ASP A 94 19.82 -17.29 -15.30
C ASP A 94 18.85 -16.31 -16.01
N GLN A 95 17.79 -15.89 -15.31
CA GLN A 95 17.24 -14.55 -15.58
C GLN A 95 18.18 -13.52 -14.98
N ASP A 96 18.79 -12.68 -15.82
CA ASP A 96 19.64 -11.56 -15.41
C ASP A 96 18.91 -10.73 -14.32
N PRO A 97 19.47 -10.60 -13.10
CA PRO A 97 18.83 -9.88 -12.01
C PRO A 97 18.49 -8.43 -12.38
N LEU A 98 19.26 -7.83 -13.31
CA LEU A 98 19.05 -6.47 -13.83
C LEU A 98 17.83 -6.33 -14.74
N GLN A 99 17.12 -7.43 -15.05
CA GLN A 99 15.84 -7.44 -15.77
C GLN A 99 14.62 -7.49 -14.84
N ASN A 100 14.83 -7.60 -13.53
CA ASN A 100 13.72 -7.55 -12.55
C ASN A 100 13.25 -6.12 -12.32
N PHE A 101 12.01 -5.94 -11.88
CA PHE A 101 11.51 -4.63 -11.47
C PHE A 101 12.43 -3.99 -10.41
N MET A 102 12.85 -2.75 -10.64
CA MET A 102 13.76 -2.03 -9.73
C MET A 102 13.22 -0.67 -9.32
N TYR A 103 13.49 -0.34 -8.06
CA TYR A 103 13.34 0.96 -7.45
C TYR A 103 14.64 1.74 -7.58
N CYS A 104 14.58 2.93 -8.17
CA CYS A 104 15.72 3.81 -8.30
C CYS A 104 15.47 5.11 -7.53
N LEU A 105 16.38 5.44 -6.62
CA LEU A 105 16.43 6.73 -5.94
C LEU A 105 17.65 7.49 -6.44
N SER A 106 17.46 8.69 -6.99
CA SER A 106 18.55 9.59 -7.35
C SER A 106 18.52 10.85 -6.51
N VAL A 107 19.67 11.26 -6.00
CA VAL A 107 19.87 12.52 -5.30
C VAL A 107 20.80 13.38 -6.12
N VAL A 108 20.43 14.65 -6.31
CA VAL A 108 21.19 15.61 -7.10
C VAL A 108 21.49 16.87 -6.29
N ARG A 109 22.71 17.39 -6.44
CA ARG A 109 23.16 18.62 -5.80
C ARG A 109 23.77 19.57 -6.82
N THR A 110 23.42 20.84 -6.70
CA THR A 110 24.03 21.95 -7.44
C THR A 110 24.96 22.68 -6.49
N THR A 111 26.25 22.68 -6.81
CA THR A 111 27.27 23.41 -6.05
C THR A 111 27.78 24.58 -6.87
N HIS A 112 27.77 25.78 -6.29
CA HIS A 112 28.31 26.96 -6.95
C HIS A 112 29.82 26.96 -6.80
N ASP A 113 30.52 26.88 -7.93
CA ASP A 113 31.97 26.91 -7.99
C ASP A 113 32.39 28.06 -8.89
N THR A 114 33.10 29.03 -8.31
CA THR A 114 33.65 30.18 -9.05
C THR A 114 34.73 29.78 -10.06
N ALA A 115 35.36 28.62 -9.89
CA ALA A 115 36.31 28.06 -10.85
C ALA A 115 35.61 27.32 -12.01
N ALA A 116 34.34 26.93 -11.85
CA ALA A 116 33.58 26.27 -12.91
C ALA A 116 33.16 27.27 -13.99
N ARG A 117 33.25 26.86 -15.27
CA ARG A 117 32.93 27.68 -16.45
C ARG A 117 31.53 28.33 -16.45
N ARG A 118 30.54 27.74 -15.75
CA ARG A 118 29.17 28.29 -15.59
C ARG A 118 28.84 28.76 -14.17
N GLY A 119 29.81 28.78 -13.25
CA GLY A 119 29.58 29.16 -11.86
C GLY A 119 28.81 28.13 -11.02
N ALA A 120 28.53 26.94 -11.58
CA ALA A 120 27.89 25.83 -10.87
C ALA A 120 28.23 24.46 -11.48
N LYS A 121 28.36 23.45 -10.63
CA LYS A 121 28.51 22.02 -10.94
C LYS A 121 27.28 21.28 -10.44
N VAL A 122 26.61 20.54 -11.33
CA VAL A 122 25.43 19.71 -11.01
C VAL A 122 25.84 18.25 -11.05
N THR A 123 25.69 17.56 -9.92
CA THR A 123 26.18 16.20 -9.70
C THR A 123 25.07 15.39 -9.06
N ALA A 124 24.81 14.19 -9.59
CA ALA A 124 23.78 13.29 -9.12
C ALA A 124 24.34 11.87 -8.90
N VAL A 125 23.86 11.21 -7.85
CA VAL A 125 24.12 9.80 -7.57
C VAL A 125 22.79 9.09 -7.47
N ALA A 126 22.69 7.90 -8.05
CA ALA A 126 21.50 7.06 -7.92
C ALA A 126 21.84 5.67 -7.42
N LEU A 127 20.86 5.08 -6.74
CA LEU A 127 20.86 3.72 -6.26
C LEU A 127 19.70 2.97 -6.92
N CYS A 128 20.00 1.84 -7.56
CA CYS A 128 19.04 0.91 -8.14
C CYS A 128 18.97 -0.35 -7.27
N SER A 129 17.75 -0.72 -6.85
CA SER A 129 17.52 -1.84 -5.94
C SER A 129 16.25 -2.59 -6.30
N THR A 130 16.23 -3.89 -6.03
CA THR A 130 14.99 -4.69 -6.04
C THR A 130 14.16 -4.49 -4.76
N HIS A 131 14.75 -3.86 -3.73
CA HIS A 131 14.10 -3.57 -2.46
C HIS A 131 13.52 -2.15 -2.44
N LYS A 132 12.21 -2.06 -2.20
CA LYS A 132 11.50 -0.78 -2.01
C LYS A 132 12.11 0.11 -0.92
N SER A 133 12.71 -0.51 0.10
CA SER A 133 13.36 0.18 1.22
C SER A 133 14.53 1.08 0.79
N CYS A 134 15.02 0.99 -0.45
CA CYS A 134 16.09 1.84 -0.96
C CYS A 134 15.75 3.35 -0.91
N VAL A 135 14.45 3.70 -0.90
CA VAL A 135 14.00 5.10 -0.77
C VAL A 135 14.48 5.73 0.55
N SER A 136 14.58 4.94 1.62
CA SER A 136 15.05 5.41 2.93
C SER A 136 16.57 5.70 2.99
N LEU A 137 17.31 5.47 1.90
CA LEU A 137 18.77 5.66 1.82
C LEU A 137 19.18 7.04 1.28
N LYS A 138 18.23 7.98 1.20
CA LYS A 138 18.46 9.35 0.70
C LYS A 138 19.65 10.03 1.37
N ASP A 139 19.82 9.88 2.69
CA ASP A 139 20.92 10.52 3.43
C ASP A 139 22.28 9.91 3.10
N VAL A 140 22.33 8.60 2.82
CA VAL A 140 23.54 7.91 2.35
C VAL A 140 23.94 8.42 0.97
N LEU A 141 22.97 8.55 0.06
CA LEU A 141 23.21 9.12 -1.27
C LEU A 141 23.63 10.59 -1.21
N ASN A 142 23.03 11.36 -0.30
CA ASN A 142 23.41 12.75 -0.04
C ASN A 142 24.90 12.88 0.33
N LEU A 143 25.40 11.99 1.19
CA LEU A 143 26.82 11.95 1.55
C LEU A 143 27.69 11.53 0.36
N ALA A 144 27.25 10.55 -0.43
CA ALA A 144 27.95 10.12 -1.64
C ALA A 144 28.14 11.27 -2.62
N VAL A 145 27.08 12.04 -2.89
CA VAL A 145 27.14 13.21 -3.78
C VAL A 145 28.14 14.24 -3.26
N LEU A 146 28.19 14.51 -1.94
CA LEU A 146 29.17 15.45 -1.37
C LEU A 146 30.61 14.97 -1.57
N LYS A 147 30.87 13.68 -1.33
CA LYS A 147 32.18 13.07 -1.55
C LYS A 147 32.59 13.18 -3.02
N ILE A 148 31.71 12.83 -3.96
CA ILE A 148 31.97 12.93 -5.40
C ILE A 148 32.24 14.38 -5.83
N VAL A 149 31.47 15.36 -5.34
CA VAL A 149 31.70 16.77 -5.66
C VAL A 149 33.11 17.22 -5.24
N GLY A 150 33.62 16.71 -4.12
CA GLY A 150 34.96 16.99 -3.61
C GLY A 150 36.11 16.30 -4.36
N THR A 151 35.81 15.35 -5.25
CA THR A 151 36.84 14.66 -6.05
C THR A 151 37.38 15.53 -7.19
N THR A 152 38.64 15.31 -7.56
CA THR A 152 39.31 16.05 -8.64
C THR A 152 39.44 15.25 -9.93
N ASN A 153 39.49 13.91 -9.82
CA ASN A 153 39.72 12.99 -10.93
C ASN A 153 38.60 11.95 -11.06
N GLU A 154 38.39 11.43 -12.27
CA GLU A 154 37.37 10.41 -12.55
C GLU A 154 37.59 9.13 -11.71
N ALA A 155 38.85 8.69 -11.55
CA ALA A 155 39.19 7.51 -10.75
C ALA A 155 38.78 7.64 -9.26
N GLU A 156 38.88 8.84 -8.68
CA GLU A 156 38.43 9.10 -7.30
C GLU A 156 36.90 9.04 -7.21
N SER A 157 36.19 9.60 -8.20
CA SER A 157 34.72 9.54 -8.25
C SER A 157 34.20 8.11 -8.40
N GLU A 158 34.87 7.27 -9.20
CA GLU A 158 34.56 5.85 -9.30
C GLU A 158 34.85 5.10 -8.01
N GLN A 159 35.92 5.45 -7.29
CA GLN A 159 36.24 4.85 -6.00
C GLN A 159 35.16 5.17 -4.95
N VAL A 160 34.70 6.42 -4.88
CA VAL A 160 33.57 6.81 -4.00
C VAL A 160 32.30 6.06 -4.38
N LEU A 161 32.05 5.83 -5.68
CA LEU A 161 30.90 5.06 -6.14
C LEU A 161 30.97 3.59 -5.71
N LYS A 162 32.16 2.98 -5.71
CA LYS A 162 32.39 1.62 -5.19
C LYS A 162 32.18 1.57 -3.68
N GLU A 163 32.73 2.52 -2.95
CA GLU A 163 32.51 2.65 -1.50
C GLU A 163 31.01 2.76 -1.16
N LEU A 164 30.25 3.56 -1.92
CA LEU A 164 28.80 3.65 -1.74
C LEU A 164 28.14 2.28 -1.87
N TYR A 165 28.49 1.52 -2.91
CA TYR A 165 27.93 0.19 -3.14
C TYR A 165 28.22 -0.75 -1.96
N ASP A 166 29.45 -0.75 -1.47
CA ASP A 166 29.87 -1.57 -0.34
C ASP A 166 29.17 -1.14 0.96
N VAL A 167 29.08 0.17 1.22
CA VAL A 167 28.41 0.74 2.39
C VAL A 167 26.93 0.38 2.39
N VAL A 168 26.23 0.51 1.27
CA VAL A 168 24.80 0.19 1.19
C VAL A 168 24.56 -1.31 1.39
N ASN A 169 25.40 -2.17 0.80
CA ASN A 169 25.27 -3.61 0.94
C ASN A 169 25.71 -4.17 2.30
N ALA A 170 26.46 -3.38 3.08
CA ALA A 170 26.82 -3.71 4.46
C ALA A 170 25.71 -3.35 5.49
N ILE A 171 24.65 -2.65 5.08
CA ILE A 171 23.55 -2.27 5.98
C ILE A 171 22.79 -3.52 6.41
N ASP A 172 22.65 -3.70 7.73
CA ASP A 172 21.78 -4.74 8.27
C ASP A 172 20.32 -4.43 7.96
N ILE A 173 19.70 -5.30 7.16
CA ILE A 173 18.29 -5.28 6.78
C ILE A 173 17.52 -6.48 7.33
N SER A 174 18.10 -7.25 8.25
CA SER A 174 17.47 -8.46 8.82
C SER A 174 16.11 -8.20 9.46
N GLY A 175 15.88 -6.99 9.99
CA GLY A 175 14.60 -6.57 10.54
C GLY A 175 13.56 -6.10 9.51
N VAL A 176 13.98 -5.85 8.25
CA VAL A 176 13.08 -5.53 7.13
C VAL A 176 12.58 -6.83 6.49
N ARG A 177 11.89 -7.66 7.28
CA ARG A 177 11.26 -8.89 6.78
C ARG A 177 9.91 -8.59 6.14
N GLY A 178 9.53 -9.37 5.13
CA GLY A 178 8.18 -9.31 4.57
C GLY A 178 7.15 -9.74 5.59
N LEU A 179 6.27 -8.82 6.01
CA LEU A 179 5.14 -9.13 6.88
C LEU A 179 4.05 -9.86 6.08
N SER A 180 3.46 -10.89 6.69
CA SER A 180 2.22 -11.49 6.22
C SER A 180 1.09 -10.47 6.18
N SER A 181 0.03 -10.74 5.40
CA SER A 181 -1.15 -9.86 5.33
C SER A 181 -1.79 -9.63 6.70
N MET A 182 -1.84 -10.67 7.55
CA MET A 182 -2.34 -10.58 8.92
C MET A 182 -1.45 -9.71 9.80
N GLU A 183 -0.13 -9.95 9.83
CA GLU A 183 0.82 -9.12 10.59
C GLU A 183 0.72 -7.64 10.15
N ARG A 184 0.64 -7.39 8.85
CA ARG A 184 0.47 -6.04 8.30
C ARG A 184 -0.82 -5.38 8.79
N ARG A 185 -1.96 -6.08 8.74
CA ARG A 185 -3.25 -5.57 9.24
C ARG A 185 -3.18 -5.26 10.74
N LEU A 186 -2.61 -6.16 11.53
CA LEU A 186 -2.45 -5.98 12.98
C LEU A 186 -1.57 -4.78 13.32
N MET A 187 -0.46 -4.60 12.61
CA MET A 187 0.44 -3.46 12.81
C MET A 187 -0.22 -2.12 12.47
N LYS A 188 -0.86 -2.01 11.29
CA LYS A 188 -1.51 -0.75 10.86
C LYS A 188 -2.65 -0.33 11.80
N ARG A 189 -3.48 -1.29 12.22
CA ARG A 189 -4.69 -1.01 13.01
C ARG A 189 -4.42 -0.68 14.48
N THR A 190 -3.24 -1.00 14.99
CA THR A 190 -2.86 -0.65 16.37
C THR A 190 -2.53 0.85 16.52
N ILE A 191 -2.34 1.57 15.41
CA ILE A 191 -1.67 2.88 15.43
C ILE A 191 -2.60 4.03 15.05
N SER A 192 -3.64 3.79 14.24
CA SER A 192 -4.65 4.83 13.90
C SER A 192 -5.47 5.36 15.08
N SER A 193 -5.21 4.93 16.31
CA SER A 193 -5.96 5.30 17.53
C SER A 193 -5.29 6.35 18.41
N THR A 194 -4.00 6.61 18.21
CA THR A 194 -3.19 7.30 19.22
C THR A 194 -3.19 8.82 19.12
N GLY A 195 -4.01 9.40 18.23
CA GLY A 195 -4.19 10.84 18.13
C GLY A 195 -4.97 11.46 19.29
N GLU A 196 -6.01 10.79 19.82
CA GLU A 196 -6.94 11.48 20.74
C GLU A 196 -7.57 10.64 21.86
N THR A 197 -7.52 9.30 21.87
CA THR A 197 -8.41 8.50 22.75
C THR A 197 -7.77 7.63 23.85
N LEU A 198 -6.47 7.76 24.13
CA LEU A 198 -5.86 7.10 25.29
C LEU A 198 -4.97 8.07 26.07
N ALA A 199 -5.12 8.07 27.39
CA ALA A 199 -4.49 8.99 28.35
C ALA A 199 -2.96 8.91 28.45
N ASN A 200 -2.27 8.18 27.56
CA ASN A 200 -0.83 7.91 27.62
C ASN A 200 -0.12 8.24 26.30
N TRP A 201 0.50 9.43 26.24
CA TRP A 201 1.35 9.86 25.11
C TRP A 201 2.60 8.99 24.89
N GLU A 202 3.09 8.32 25.95
CA GLU A 202 4.24 7.40 25.87
C GLU A 202 3.91 6.11 25.09
N ASP A 203 2.71 5.57 25.26
CA ASP A 203 2.25 4.37 24.56
C ASP A 203 2.08 4.65 23.06
N ALA A 204 1.56 5.83 22.72
CA ALA A 204 1.42 6.33 21.34
C ALA A 204 2.77 6.42 20.62
N THR A 205 3.77 7.00 21.30
CA THR A 205 5.13 7.17 20.75
C THR A 205 5.81 5.81 20.56
N THR A 206 5.64 4.90 21.52
CA THR A 206 6.18 3.54 21.46
C THR A 206 5.58 2.73 20.30
N LEU A 207 4.28 2.83 20.09
CA LEU A 207 3.56 2.18 18.98
C LEU A 207 3.96 2.73 17.61
N LYS A 208 4.06 4.06 17.48
CA LYS A 208 4.55 4.70 16.25
C LYS A 208 5.98 4.27 15.95
N ASN A 209 6.82 4.11 16.98
CA ASN A 209 8.18 3.62 16.82
C ASN A 209 8.26 2.16 16.38
N ALA A 210 7.27 1.33 16.71
CA ALA A 210 7.21 -0.08 16.33
C ALA A 210 6.95 -0.31 14.82
N LEU A 211 6.48 0.70 14.08
CA LEU A 211 6.32 0.61 12.61
C LEU A 211 7.62 0.63 11.84
N PHE A 212 8.71 0.93 12.52
CA PHE A 212 9.97 1.19 11.86
C PHE A 212 11.07 0.33 12.43
N PHE A 213 11.74 -0.37 11.51
CA PHE A 213 13.03 -0.95 11.80
C PHE A 213 14.10 0.14 11.70
N ARG A 214 14.94 0.26 12.72
CA ARG A 214 16.00 1.28 12.79
C ARG A 214 17.35 0.59 12.74
N THR A 215 18.23 1.12 11.91
CA THR A 215 19.61 0.66 11.75
C THR A 215 20.50 1.86 11.45
N ARG A 216 21.78 1.62 11.17
CA ARG A 216 22.75 2.65 10.84
C ARG A 216 23.63 2.21 9.68
N ALA A 217 23.82 3.10 8.71
CA ALA A 217 24.89 2.96 7.74
C ALA A 217 26.17 3.59 8.31
N HIS A 218 27.31 2.95 8.08
CA HIS A 218 28.61 3.44 8.51
C HIS A 218 29.44 3.71 7.26
N TRP A 219 29.85 4.96 7.06
CA TRP A 219 30.76 5.35 5.98
C TRP A 219 31.89 6.16 6.59
N ASP A 220 33.08 5.56 6.64
CA ASP A 220 34.22 6.05 7.41
C ASP A 220 33.82 6.31 8.89
N ASP A 221 34.10 7.51 9.40
CA ASP A 221 33.75 7.93 10.76
C ASP A 221 32.30 8.45 10.89
N ILE A 222 31.52 8.45 9.80
CA ILE A 222 30.15 8.98 9.78
C ILE A 222 29.15 7.84 9.97
N SER A 223 28.34 7.94 11.02
CA SER A 223 27.21 7.03 11.27
C SER A 223 25.90 7.71 10.89
N ILE A 224 25.24 7.17 9.88
CA ILE A 224 23.98 7.70 9.33
C ILE A 224 22.82 6.88 9.89
N PRO A 225 21.92 7.47 10.70
CA PRO A 225 20.74 6.77 11.20
C PRO A 225 19.76 6.50 10.05
N LEU A 226 19.28 5.26 9.96
CA LEU A 226 18.32 4.82 8.96
C LEU A 226 17.06 4.27 9.61
N GLN A 227 15.93 4.50 8.95
CA GLN A 227 14.62 4.08 9.43
C GLN A 227 13.79 3.53 8.27
N PHE A 228 13.39 2.27 8.37
CA PHE A 228 12.63 1.54 7.34
C PHE A 228 11.23 1.24 7.85
N LYS A 229 10.19 1.68 7.12
CA LYS A 229 8.80 1.36 7.47
C LYS A 229 8.49 -0.09 7.09
N ILE A 230 8.10 -0.92 8.05
CA ILE A 230 7.90 -2.37 7.82
C ILE A 230 6.46 -2.75 7.45
N CYS A 231 5.48 -1.87 7.71
CA CYS A 231 4.06 -2.18 7.55
C CYS A 231 3.46 -1.80 6.20
N SER A 232 4.20 -1.17 5.29
CA SER A 232 3.63 -0.76 4.01
C SER A 232 3.44 -1.96 3.07
N THR A 233 2.50 -1.84 2.14
CA THR A 233 2.45 -2.71 0.96
C THR A 233 3.46 -2.23 -0.09
N ASP A 234 3.65 -3.00 -1.15
CA ASP A 234 4.54 -2.63 -2.26
C ASP A 234 4.04 -1.36 -2.97
N ASP A 235 2.72 -1.22 -3.11
CA ASP A 235 2.06 -0.08 -3.74
C ASP A 235 1.95 1.17 -2.86
N GLN A 236 2.29 1.07 -1.58
CA GLN A 236 2.19 2.19 -0.63
C GLN A 236 3.56 2.81 -0.41
N HIS A 237 3.70 4.10 -0.68
CA HIS A 237 4.95 4.78 -0.39
C HIS A 237 5.14 5.00 1.12
N ASP A 238 6.37 4.82 1.58
CA ASP A 238 6.71 4.88 3.01
C ASP A 238 6.79 6.32 3.52
N ASP A 239 7.23 7.24 2.66
CA ASP A 239 7.32 8.66 2.99
C ASP A 239 5.94 9.31 2.84
N GLY A 240 5.47 9.83 3.98
CA GLY A 240 4.12 10.32 4.11
C GLY A 240 3.85 11.60 3.34
N THR A 241 3.04 11.52 2.28
CA THR A 241 2.61 12.70 1.49
C THR A 241 1.13 12.66 1.10
N LEU A 242 0.37 11.66 1.58
CA LEU A 242 -1.07 11.59 1.33
C LEU A 242 -1.83 12.75 1.99
N THR A 243 -1.42 13.14 3.19
CA THR A 243 -1.98 14.32 3.88
C THR A 243 -1.72 15.60 3.09
N GLN A 244 -0.52 15.76 2.54
CA GLN A 244 -0.17 16.90 1.69
C GLN A 244 -0.99 16.89 0.38
N LEU A 245 -1.19 15.72 -0.23
CA LEU A 245 -2.03 15.56 -1.41
C LEU A 245 -3.47 16.02 -1.14
N LEU A 246 -4.07 15.58 -0.03
CA LEU A 246 -5.40 15.99 0.40
C LEU A 246 -5.50 17.50 0.64
N GLN A 247 -4.53 18.08 1.35
CA GLN A 247 -4.49 19.52 1.60
C GLN A 247 -4.35 20.33 0.30
N THR A 248 -3.65 19.79 -0.70
CA THR A 248 -3.40 20.48 -1.97
C THR A 248 -4.64 20.47 -2.88
N PHE A 249 -5.34 19.35 -3.00
CA PHE A 249 -6.47 19.21 -3.94
C PHE A 249 -7.84 19.35 -3.28
N GLY A 250 -7.93 19.25 -1.95
CA GLY A 250 -9.18 19.38 -1.21
C GLY A 250 -10.23 18.37 -1.66
N ASP A 251 -11.45 18.84 -1.93
CA ASP A 251 -12.57 18.02 -2.38
C ASP A 251 -12.34 17.38 -3.77
N GLN A 252 -11.48 17.99 -4.60
CA GLN A 252 -11.08 17.44 -5.89
C GLN A 252 -10.25 16.15 -5.77
N THR A 253 -9.77 15.78 -4.58
CA THR A 253 -9.07 14.50 -4.35
C THR A 253 -9.89 13.30 -4.82
N MET A 254 -11.22 13.37 -4.74
CA MET A 254 -12.09 12.29 -5.22
C MET A 254 -12.09 12.14 -6.74
N ILE A 255 -11.71 13.17 -7.50
CA ILE A 255 -11.48 13.05 -8.95
C ILE A 255 -10.27 12.15 -9.19
N LEU A 256 -9.16 12.36 -8.45
CA LEU A 256 -7.96 11.53 -8.54
C LEU A 256 -8.26 10.07 -8.13
N PHE A 257 -8.96 9.89 -7.02
CA PHE A 257 -9.39 8.57 -6.54
C PHE A 257 -10.15 7.78 -7.63
N ASN A 258 -11.18 8.40 -8.22
CA ASN A 258 -11.98 7.75 -9.25
C ASN A 258 -11.18 7.54 -10.55
N ALA A 259 -10.29 8.47 -10.92
CA ALA A 259 -9.43 8.33 -12.07
C ALA A 259 -8.48 7.13 -11.95
N VAL A 260 -7.81 6.99 -10.80
CA VAL A 260 -6.89 5.87 -10.55
C VAL A 260 -7.64 4.54 -10.51
N LEU A 261 -8.77 4.48 -9.80
CA LEU A 261 -9.64 3.31 -9.68
C LEU A 261 -10.12 2.81 -11.05
N THR A 262 -10.52 3.73 -11.92
CA THR A 262 -11.10 3.39 -13.24
C THR A 262 -10.06 3.21 -14.34
N GLY A 263 -8.77 3.31 -14.04
CA GLY A 263 -7.71 3.07 -15.02
C GLY A 263 -7.44 4.27 -15.95
N GLN A 264 -7.81 5.48 -15.55
CA GLN A 264 -7.55 6.70 -16.32
C GLN A 264 -6.07 7.09 -16.29
N ARG A 265 -5.63 7.83 -17.31
CA ARG A 265 -4.27 8.38 -17.44
C ARG A 265 -4.16 9.66 -16.63
N VAL A 266 -3.31 9.66 -15.61
CA VAL A 266 -3.16 10.77 -14.66
C VAL A 266 -1.77 11.39 -14.78
N ILE A 267 -1.72 12.72 -14.87
CA ILE A 267 -0.48 13.50 -14.79
C ILE A 267 -0.47 14.39 -13.54
N MET A 268 0.63 14.34 -12.80
CA MET A 268 0.96 15.25 -11.70
C MET A 268 1.96 16.29 -12.22
N LEU A 269 1.53 17.53 -12.39
CA LEU A 269 2.34 18.63 -12.90
C LEU A 269 2.87 19.49 -11.75
N GLY A 270 4.19 19.58 -11.61
CA GLY A 270 4.86 20.47 -10.66
C GLY A 270 5.74 21.50 -11.36
N TYR A 271 5.15 22.45 -12.09
CA TYR A 271 5.93 23.51 -12.72
C TYR A 271 6.61 24.38 -11.65
N ASN A 272 7.93 24.55 -11.79
CA ASN A 272 8.79 25.24 -10.82
C ASN A 272 8.81 24.60 -9.41
N ARG A 273 8.31 23.37 -9.25
CA ARG A 273 8.43 22.58 -8.01
C ARG A 273 9.62 21.61 -8.08
N PRO A 274 10.20 21.21 -6.94
CA PRO A 274 11.22 20.16 -6.89
C PRO A 274 10.70 18.87 -7.53
N ALA A 275 11.55 18.18 -8.30
CA ALA A 275 11.16 16.92 -8.94
C ALA A 275 10.82 15.84 -7.90
N GLY A 276 11.50 15.86 -6.76
CA GLY A 276 11.24 14.94 -5.67
C GLY A 276 9.86 15.13 -5.01
N GLU A 277 9.37 16.37 -4.96
CA GLU A 277 8.00 16.65 -4.52
C GLU A 277 7.00 16.03 -5.48
N VAL A 278 7.21 16.21 -6.80
CA VAL A 278 6.35 15.61 -7.83
C VAL A 278 6.34 14.08 -7.74
N CYS A 279 7.50 13.45 -7.52
CA CYS A 279 7.62 12.01 -7.30
C CYS A 279 6.75 11.56 -6.13
N ASN A 280 6.82 12.27 -5.00
CA ASN A 280 6.06 11.94 -3.81
C ASN A 280 4.54 12.03 -4.06
N PHE A 281 4.06 13.05 -4.77
CA PHE A 281 2.64 13.15 -5.13
C PHE A 281 2.16 11.96 -5.99
N VAL A 282 2.93 11.53 -6.98
CA VAL A 282 2.60 10.35 -7.80
C VAL A 282 2.51 9.09 -6.94
N LEU A 283 3.47 8.91 -6.05
CA LEU A 283 3.57 7.77 -5.15
C LEU A 283 2.49 7.77 -4.06
N ALA A 284 2.08 8.94 -3.58
CA ALA A 284 0.95 9.10 -2.66
C ALA A 284 -0.38 8.74 -3.32
N THR A 285 -0.51 8.97 -4.63
CA THR A 285 -1.78 8.77 -5.34
C THR A 285 -2.25 7.31 -5.33
N SER A 286 -1.34 6.32 -5.37
CA SER A 286 -1.72 4.90 -5.23
C SER A 286 -2.31 4.59 -3.85
N SER A 287 -1.88 5.31 -2.81
CA SER A 287 -2.36 5.10 -1.44
C SER A 287 -3.83 5.45 -1.25
N LEU A 288 -4.46 6.16 -2.21
CA LEU A 288 -5.91 6.43 -2.23
C LEU A 288 -6.75 5.16 -2.49
N VAL A 289 -6.19 4.16 -3.17
CA VAL A 289 -6.91 2.94 -3.56
C VAL A 289 -6.23 1.65 -3.10
N CYS A 290 -5.00 1.74 -2.60
CA CYS A 290 -4.19 0.63 -2.12
C CYS A 290 -3.91 0.76 -0.61
N PRO A 291 -4.26 -0.26 0.19
CA PRO A 291 -5.16 -1.40 -0.11
C PRO A 291 -6.62 -0.94 -0.36
N PRO A 292 -7.49 -1.79 -0.94
CA PRO A 292 -7.34 -3.23 -1.21
C PRO A 292 -6.72 -3.59 -2.57
N LEU A 293 -6.53 -2.62 -3.47
CA LEU A 293 -5.87 -2.90 -4.74
C LEU A 293 -4.36 -3.10 -4.56
N PHE A 294 -3.73 -3.74 -5.55
CA PHE A 294 -2.28 -3.94 -5.63
C PHE A 294 -1.81 -3.99 -7.09
N GLY A 295 -0.50 -3.84 -7.29
CA GLY A 295 0.14 -3.83 -8.62
C GLY A 295 0.01 -2.51 -9.37
N LEU A 296 -0.44 -1.45 -8.71
CA LEU A 296 -0.49 -0.08 -9.25
C LEU A 296 0.91 0.52 -9.42
N ILE A 297 1.90 0.03 -8.67
CA ILE A 297 3.31 0.46 -8.77
C ILE A 297 3.84 0.37 -10.21
N HIS A 298 3.39 -0.61 -11.00
CA HIS A 298 3.79 -0.77 -12.40
C HIS A 298 3.20 0.27 -13.35
N ARG A 299 2.10 0.94 -12.95
CA ARG A 299 1.50 2.07 -13.68
C ARG A 299 2.12 3.41 -13.29
N GLN A 300 2.92 3.47 -12.23
CA GLN A 300 3.50 4.69 -11.73
C GLN A 300 4.81 5.04 -12.42
N TYR A 301 4.93 6.31 -12.78
CA TYR A 301 6.12 6.96 -13.30
C TYR A 301 6.38 8.19 -12.41
N PRO A 302 7.04 8.02 -11.25
CA PRO A 302 7.14 9.10 -10.27
C PRO A 302 7.81 10.35 -10.86
N TYR A 303 8.74 10.14 -11.78
CA TYR A 303 9.25 11.18 -12.67
C TYR A 303 9.21 10.72 -14.13
N ALA A 304 8.80 11.64 -15.01
CA ALA A 304 8.78 11.52 -16.46
C ALA A 304 9.12 12.88 -17.08
N ASN A 305 9.68 12.86 -18.28
CA ASN A 305 10.11 14.06 -19.01
C ASN A 305 9.69 14.00 -20.48
N LEU A 306 10.14 14.96 -21.30
CA LEU A 306 9.83 15.00 -22.73
C LEU A 306 10.81 14.19 -23.60
N THR A 307 11.91 13.67 -23.05
CA THR A 307 12.90 12.91 -23.82
C THR A 307 12.45 11.47 -24.05
N ASP A 308 11.74 10.88 -23.08
CA ASP A 308 11.10 9.57 -23.21
C ASP A 308 9.60 9.61 -22.91
N LEU A 309 8.79 9.47 -23.96
CA LEU A 309 7.32 9.40 -23.89
C LEU A 309 6.79 7.96 -23.87
N GLY A 310 7.65 6.95 -23.71
CA GLY A 310 7.26 5.54 -23.68
C GLY A 310 6.18 5.22 -22.63
N PHE A 311 6.16 5.99 -21.53
CA PHE A 311 5.15 5.85 -20.47
C PHE A 311 3.70 6.05 -20.96
N LEU A 312 3.48 6.85 -22.01
CA LEU A 312 2.15 7.09 -22.58
C LEU A 312 1.49 5.80 -23.11
N THR A 313 2.29 4.77 -23.40
CA THR A 313 1.80 3.46 -23.85
C THR A 313 1.26 2.59 -22.72
N THR A 314 1.55 2.96 -21.46
CA THR A 314 1.09 2.21 -20.28
C THR A 314 -0.37 2.54 -19.99
N PRO A 315 -1.28 1.55 -20.01
CA PRO A 315 -2.68 1.78 -19.71
C PRO A 315 -2.86 2.37 -18.31
N GLY A 316 -3.57 3.50 -18.22
CA GLY A 316 -3.86 4.18 -16.97
C GLY A 316 -2.62 4.60 -16.19
N PHE A 317 -1.55 5.04 -16.86
CA PHE A 317 -0.35 5.50 -16.16
C PHE A 317 -0.65 6.63 -15.14
N ILE A 318 0.20 6.74 -14.12
CA ILE A 318 0.22 7.87 -13.19
C ILE A 318 1.63 8.46 -13.27
N ALA A 319 1.78 9.62 -13.90
CA ALA A 319 3.10 10.18 -14.23
C ALA A 319 3.33 11.55 -13.60
N GLY A 320 4.53 11.78 -13.08
CA GLY A 320 4.97 13.05 -12.52
C GLY A 320 5.83 13.81 -13.50
N VAL A 321 5.50 15.08 -13.76
CA VAL A 321 6.22 15.92 -14.73
C VAL A 321 6.46 17.31 -14.17
N THR A 322 7.58 17.92 -14.54
CA THR A 322 7.91 19.31 -14.17
C THR A 322 7.74 20.28 -15.34
N ASN A 323 7.66 19.76 -16.56
CA ASN A 323 7.53 20.58 -17.77
C ASN A 323 6.08 21.03 -18.01
N PRO A 324 5.80 22.35 -18.15
CA PRO A 324 4.44 22.85 -18.32
C PRO A 324 3.82 22.47 -19.67
N MET A 325 4.60 22.02 -20.66
CA MET A 325 4.10 21.57 -21.97
C MET A 325 3.05 20.47 -21.85
N PHE A 326 3.14 19.60 -20.85
CA PHE A 326 2.14 18.56 -20.59
C PHE A 326 0.73 19.11 -20.36
N LYS A 327 0.60 20.33 -19.80
CA LYS A 327 -0.69 21.00 -19.59
C LYS A 327 -1.41 21.32 -20.91
N THR A 328 -0.64 21.59 -21.96
CA THR A 328 -1.18 21.92 -23.30
C THR A 328 -1.62 20.68 -24.09
N LYS A 329 -1.05 19.51 -23.79
CA LYS A 329 -1.24 18.26 -24.53
C LYS A 329 -2.36 17.42 -23.93
N ARG A 330 -3.61 17.90 -24.05
CA ARG A 330 -4.80 17.24 -23.47
C ARG A 330 -5.04 15.83 -24.00
N GLU A 331 -4.47 15.47 -25.14
CA GLU A 331 -4.55 14.13 -25.72
C GLU A 331 -3.74 13.07 -24.94
N TRP A 332 -2.76 13.50 -24.13
CA TRP A 332 -1.87 12.60 -23.40
C TRP A 332 -2.46 12.08 -22.09
N TRP A 333 -3.42 12.78 -21.50
CA TRP A 333 -3.94 12.49 -20.17
C TRP A 333 -5.46 12.61 -20.12
N ASP A 334 -6.06 11.95 -19.14
CA ASP A 334 -7.48 12.06 -18.84
C ASP A 334 -7.69 13.04 -17.68
N VAL A 335 -6.80 13.00 -16.68
CA VAL A 335 -6.75 13.94 -15.55
C VAL A 335 -5.34 14.51 -15.40
N LEU A 336 -5.24 15.82 -15.21
CA LEU A 336 -3.99 16.51 -14.88
C LEU A 336 -4.17 17.31 -13.59
N CYS A 337 -3.30 17.07 -12.63
CA CYS A 337 -3.32 17.72 -11.33
C CYS A 337 -2.12 18.66 -11.25
N ASP A 338 -2.38 19.95 -11.07
CA ASP A 338 -1.35 20.97 -10.97
C ASP A 338 -1.03 21.21 -9.49
N ILE A 339 0.09 20.65 -9.03
CA ILE A 339 0.52 20.68 -7.62
C ILE A 339 0.83 22.11 -7.16
N SER A 340 1.24 22.99 -8.08
CA SER A 340 1.58 24.38 -7.76
C SER A 340 0.33 25.23 -7.47
N THR A 341 -0.80 24.91 -8.10
CA THR A 341 -2.04 25.68 -8.00
C THR A 341 -3.13 24.98 -7.18
N GLY A 342 -3.05 23.66 -7.01
CA GLY A 342 -4.11 22.85 -6.41
C GLY A 342 -5.29 22.58 -7.36
N GLU A 343 -5.17 22.93 -8.65
CA GLU A 343 -6.23 22.75 -9.63
C GLU A 343 -6.16 21.36 -10.29
N VAL A 344 -7.32 20.73 -10.47
CA VAL A 344 -7.48 19.47 -11.21
C VAL A 344 -8.20 19.72 -12.53
N PHE A 345 -7.54 19.38 -13.63
CA PHE A 345 -8.07 19.49 -14.99
C PHE A 345 -8.49 18.11 -15.50
N VAL A 346 -9.63 18.04 -16.19
CA VAL A 346 -10.09 16.82 -16.86
C VAL A 346 -10.17 17.07 -18.36
N SER A 347 -9.66 16.15 -19.17
CA SER A 347 -9.56 16.32 -20.63
C SER A 347 -10.93 16.27 -21.32
N SER A 348 -11.86 15.50 -20.75
CA SER A 348 -13.26 15.40 -21.16
C SER A 348 -14.18 15.82 -20.01
N PRO A 349 -15.32 16.49 -20.28
CA PRO A 349 -16.24 16.88 -19.22
C PRO A 349 -16.73 15.64 -18.45
N VAL A 350 -16.59 15.68 -17.13
CA VAL A 350 -17.09 14.63 -16.23
C VAL A 350 -18.60 14.78 -16.17
N GLU A 351 -19.34 13.76 -16.62
CA GLU A 351 -20.79 13.69 -16.37
C GLU A 351 -21.03 13.64 -14.87
N LYS A 352 -22.12 14.25 -14.39
CA LYS A 352 -22.47 14.16 -12.97
C LYS A 352 -22.78 12.70 -12.62
N GLU A 353 -22.08 12.16 -11.64
CA GLU A 353 -22.20 10.76 -11.24
C GLU A 353 -22.99 10.65 -9.94
N ASP A 354 -23.69 9.52 -9.76
CA ASP A 354 -24.57 9.33 -8.60
C ASP A 354 -23.80 9.24 -7.27
N TYR A 355 -22.50 8.91 -7.32
CA TYR A 355 -21.60 8.82 -6.17
C TYR A 355 -20.97 10.16 -5.75
N ASP A 356 -21.16 11.24 -6.51
CA ASP A 356 -20.50 12.52 -6.25
C ASP A 356 -20.83 13.10 -4.86
N ALA A 357 -22.09 12.96 -4.43
CA ALA A 357 -22.53 13.48 -3.14
C ALA A 357 -21.93 12.69 -1.95
N SER A 358 -21.87 11.36 -2.07
CA SER A 358 -21.23 10.51 -1.05
C SER A 358 -19.72 10.72 -1.02
N ASP A 359 -19.09 10.83 -2.19
CA ASP A 359 -17.64 11.09 -2.33
C ASP A 359 -17.29 12.44 -1.69
N ARG A 360 -18.09 13.50 -1.92
CA ARG A 360 -17.89 14.83 -1.32
C ARG A 360 -18.04 14.79 0.21
N THR A 361 -19.02 14.08 0.73
CA THR A 361 -19.24 13.98 2.18
C THR A 361 -18.06 13.28 2.85
N PHE A 362 -17.62 12.17 2.26
CA PHE A 362 -16.47 11.40 2.74
C PHE A 362 -15.17 12.21 2.74
N VAL A 363 -14.83 12.87 1.63
CA VAL A 363 -13.55 13.60 1.56
C VAL A 363 -13.52 14.80 2.52
N LEU A 364 -14.65 15.46 2.78
CA LEU A 364 -14.73 16.52 3.77
C LEU A 364 -14.48 16.00 5.19
N GLU A 365 -15.04 14.84 5.55
CA GLU A 365 -14.73 14.18 6.83
C GLU A 365 -13.24 13.85 6.97
N VAL A 366 -12.61 13.37 5.91
CA VAL A 366 -11.17 13.09 5.91
C VAL A 366 -10.34 14.38 6.04
N LEU A 367 -10.72 15.45 5.34
CA LEU A 367 -10.05 16.75 5.43
C LEU A 367 -10.18 17.37 6.82
N ASP A 368 -11.35 17.25 7.46
CA ASP A 368 -11.57 17.69 8.84
C ASP A 368 -10.69 16.91 9.81
N GLY A 369 -10.57 15.58 9.66
CA GLY A 369 -9.65 14.76 10.45
C GLY A 369 -8.19 15.15 10.25
N VAL A 370 -7.77 15.40 9.01
CA VAL A 370 -6.43 15.91 8.70
C VAL A 370 -6.17 17.27 9.37
N ALA A 371 -7.15 18.18 9.35
CA ALA A 371 -7.06 19.48 10.01
C ALA A 371 -7.00 19.35 11.54
N ALA A 372 -7.63 18.31 12.10
CA ALA A 372 -7.55 17.95 13.53
C ALA A 372 -6.22 17.29 13.92
N GLY A 373 -5.32 17.00 12.97
CA GLY A 373 -4.02 16.41 13.23
C GLY A 373 -3.98 14.87 13.19
N CYS A 374 -5.00 14.24 12.60
CA CYS A 374 -4.95 12.81 12.30
C CYS A 374 -3.72 12.47 11.44
N ASP A 375 -3.09 11.34 11.75
CA ASP A 375 -1.91 10.89 11.02
C ASP A 375 -2.26 10.27 9.66
N GLU A 376 -1.23 10.03 8.86
CA GLU A 376 -1.43 9.50 7.52
C GLU A 376 -1.91 8.05 7.49
N GLU A 377 -1.66 7.27 8.54
CA GLU A 377 -2.16 5.91 8.61
C GLU A 377 -3.68 5.90 8.82
N TRP A 378 -4.20 6.83 9.63
CA TRP A 378 -5.64 7.09 9.74
C TRP A 378 -6.26 7.42 8.37
N VAL A 379 -5.64 8.33 7.61
CA VAL A 379 -6.11 8.68 6.25
C VAL A 379 -6.15 7.45 5.34
N ARG A 380 -5.09 6.64 5.33
CA ARG A 380 -5.05 5.39 4.53
C ARG A 380 -6.19 4.44 4.94
N CYS A 381 -6.45 4.29 6.23
CA CYS A 381 -7.56 3.46 6.71
C CYS A 381 -8.94 4.00 6.29
N MET A 382 -9.14 5.32 6.27
CA MET A 382 -10.38 5.93 5.78
C MET A 382 -10.63 5.57 4.32
N PHE A 383 -9.62 5.73 3.45
CA PHE A 383 -9.73 5.40 2.02
C PHE A 383 -9.88 3.89 1.76
N GLU A 384 -9.14 3.05 2.50
CA GLU A 384 -9.27 1.58 2.44
C GLU A 384 -10.70 1.15 2.76
N GLU A 385 -11.27 1.65 3.86
CA GLU A 385 -12.62 1.31 4.28
C GLU A 385 -13.69 1.86 3.31
N TYR A 386 -13.47 3.07 2.77
CA TYR A 386 -14.34 3.64 1.74
C TYR A 386 -14.36 2.77 0.47
N MET A 387 -13.20 2.30 0.03
CA MET A 387 -13.04 1.40 -1.12
C MET A 387 -13.70 0.05 -0.89
N LEU A 388 -13.47 -0.55 0.28
CA LEU A 388 -14.07 -1.84 0.64
C LEU A 388 -15.60 -1.75 0.60
N LYS A 389 -16.19 -0.77 1.29
CA LYS A 389 -17.64 -0.62 1.43
C LYS A 389 -18.36 -0.32 0.12
N ASN A 390 -17.76 0.50 -0.74
CA ASN A 390 -18.46 1.05 -1.89
C ASN A 390 -18.09 0.39 -3.23
N VAL A 391 -17.03 -0.41 -3.28
CA VAL A 391 -16.54 -1.00 -4.53
C VAL A 391 -16.28 -2.50 -4.38
N VAL A 392 -15.37 -2.89 -3.48
CA VAL A 392 -14.90 -4.28 -3.41
C VAL A 392 -15.95 -5.22 -2.83
N ASP A 393 -16.52 -4.90 -1.66
CA ASP A 393 -17.49 -5.78 -0.99
C ASP A 393 -18.74 -6.00 -1.86
N ILE A 394 -19.15 -4.97 -2.61
CA ILE A 394 -20.27 -5.06 -3.57
C ILE A 394 -19.92 -6.01 -4.71
N THR A 395 -18.73 -5.85 -5.29
CA THR A 395 -18.26 -6.67 -6.42
C THR A 395 -18.07 -8.13 -6.03
N MET A 396 -17.64 -8.39 -4.79
CA MET A 396 -17.38 -9.73 -4.27
C MET A 396 -18.62 -10.40 -3.64
N GLY A 397 -19.75 -9.70 -3.54
CA GLY A 397 -20.93 -10.23 -2.83
C GLY A 397 -20.69 -10.43 -1.32
N GLU A 398 -19.78 -9.66 -0.75
CA GLU A 398 -19.48 -9.61 0.68
C GLU A 398 -20.31 -8.53 1.40
N ALA A 399 -20.96 -7.63 0.65
CA ALA A 399 -21.85 -6.58 1.16
C ALA A 399 -23.21 -7.09 1.69
N ASN A 400 -23.43 -8.41 1.73
CA ASN A 400 -24.67 -9.07 2.17
C ASN A 400 -24.95 -8.93 3.69
N TYR A 401 -24.14 -8.17 4.42
CA TYR A 401 -24.49 -7.71 5.76
C TYR A 401 -25.50 -6.56 5.73
N LEU A 402 -25.66 -5.85 4.62
CA LEU A 402 -26.65 -4.78 4.52
C LEU A 402 -28.06 -5.33 4.34
N ASP A 403 -29.05 -4.56 4.80
CA ASP A 403 -30.45 -4.76 4.40
C ASP A 403 -30.58 -4.72 2.86
N PRO A 404 -31.42 -5.56 2.23
CA PRO A 404 -31.53 -5.63 0.77
C PRO A 404 -31.79 -4.29 0.07
N ASP A 405 -32.61 -3.41 0.67
CA ASP A 405 -32.92 -2.11 0.07
C ASP A 405 -31.72 -1.15 0.17
N ALA A 406 -31.01 -1.18 1.30
CA ALA A 406 -29.79 -0.42 1.52
C ALA A 406 -28.67 -0.88 0.57
N LEU A 407 -28.53 -2.20 0.37
CA LEU A 407 -27.59 -2.79 -0.57
C LEU A 407 -27.92 -2.40 -2.01
N ALA A 408 -29.19 -2.47 -2.42
CA ALA A 408 -29.63 -2.08 -3.76
C ALA A 408 -29.33 -0.61 -4.04
N LYS A 409 -29.66 0.29 -3.10
CA LYS A 409 -29.36 1.72 -3.22
C LYS A 409 -27.86 2.00 -3.33
N ARG A 410 -27.05 1.39 -2.46
CA ARG A 410 -25.59 1.56 -2.48
C ARG A 410 -24.97 1.01 -3.76
N SER A 411 -25.44 -0.15 -4.23
CA SER A 411 -24.99 -0.76 -5.47
C SER A 411 -25.33 0.12 -6.68
N ALA A 412 -26.54 0.67 -6.74
CA ALA A 412 -26.98 1.55 -7.82
C ALA A 412 -26.10 2.80 -7.93
N ILE A 413 -25.76 3.43 -6.80
CA ILE A 413 -24.87 4.60 -6.75
C ILE A 413 -23.47 4.29 -7.33
N ASN A 414 -22.96 3.09 -7.06
CA ASN A 414 -21.57 2.71 -7.36
C ASN A 414 -21.39 1.92 -8.67
N ILE A 415 -22.48 1.50 -9.32
CA ILE A 415 -22.43 0.52 -10.40
C ILE A 415 -21.58 0.96 -11.60
N LYS A 416 -21.58 2.26 -11.92
CA LYS A 416 -20.82 2.80 -13.05
C LYS A 416 -19.32 2.70 -12.81
N ARG A 417 -18.83 3.14 -11.63
CA ARG A 417 -17.40 3.06 -11.28
C ARG A 417 -16.93 1.61 -11.11
N ILE A 418 -17.76 0.74 -10.52
CA ILE A 418 -17.50 -0.70 -10.46
C ILE A 418 -17.36 -1.29 -11.87
N THR A 419 -18.30 -0.97 -12.77
CA THR A 419 -18.26 -1.47 -14.15
C THR A 419 -17.01 -1.02 -14.90
N LYS A 420 -16.56 0.22 -14.70
CA LYS A 420 -15.29 0.72 -15.24
C LYS A 420 -14.10 -0.04 -14.63
N TRP A 421 -14.03 -0.15 -13.30
CA TRP A 421 -12.96 -0.86 -12.59
C TRP A 421 -12.82 -2.32 -13.01
N THR A 422 -13.92 -3.07 -13.14
CA THR A 422 -13.89 -4.50 -13.56
C THR A 422 -13.27 -4.75 -14.94
N ARG A 423 -13.09 -3.71 -15.76
CA ARG A 423 -12.43 -3.80 -17.08
C ARG A 423 -10.93 -3.49 -17.03
N THR A 424 -10.43 -3.04 -15.88
CA THR A 424 -9.03 -2.65 -15.71
C THR A 424 -8.15 -3.87 -15.43
N ASP A 425 -6.86 -3.75 -15.74
CA ASP A 425 -5.87 -4.77 -15.35
C ASP A 425 -5.69 -4.82 -13.84
N SER A 426 -5.90 -3.71 -13.12
CA SER A 426 -5.92 -3.70 -11.66
C SER A 426 -6.99 -4.63 -11.07
N TYR A 427 -8.16 -4.77 -11.72
CA TYR A 427 -9.16 -5.77 -11.31
C TYR A 427 -8.72 -7.21 -11.63
N LYS A 428 -8.10 -7.44 -12.78
CA LYS A 428 -7.54 -8.77 -13.11
C LYS A 428 -6.49 -9.17 -12.09
N CYS A 429 -5.51 -8.30 -11.82
CA CYS A 429 -4.53 -8.51 -10.77
C CYS A 429 -5.22 -8.78 -9.43
N PHE A 430 -6.21 -7.96 -9.05
CA PHE A 430 -7.02 -8.14 -7.83
C PHE A 430 -7.62 -9.54 -7.73
N MET A 431 -8.15 -10.08 -8.83
CA MET A 431 -8.66 -11.44 -8.90
C MET A 431 -7.51 -12.48 -8.90
N ASP A 432 -6.42 -12.19 -9.59
CA ASP A 432 -5.18 -12.96 -9.73
C ASP A 432 -4.55 -13.42 -8.39
N SER A 433 -4.73 -12.61 -7.35
CA SER A 433 -3.73 -12.60 -6.27
C SER A 433 -3.82 -13.74 -5.27
N PRO A 434 -2.65 -14.34 -4.94
CA PRO A 434 -2.51 -15.27 -3.83
C PRO A 434 -2.78 -14.64 -2.47
N GLN A 435 -2.81 -13.30 -2.34
CA GLN A 435 -3.23 -12.62 -1.10
C GLN A 435 -4.73 -12.83 -0.79
N ARG A 436 -5.50 -13.41 -1.72
CA ARG A 436 -6.82 -14.01 -1.48
C ARG A 436 -6.75 -15.45 -0.96
N SER A 437 -5.56 -16.00 -0.66
CA SER A 437 -5.47 -17.19 0.18
C SER A 437 -6.08 -16.81 1.53
N HIS A 438 -7.36 -17.15 1.67
CA HIS A 438 -8.09 -16.94 2.90
C HIS A 438 -7.32 -17.66 4.00
N PHE A 439 -7.20 -17.02 5.16
CA PHE A 439 -6.74 -17.75 6.33
C PHE A 439 -7.68 -18.93 6.53
N HIS A 440 -7.18 -20.14 6.25
CA HIS A 440 -8.01 -21.32 6.21
C HIS A 440 -8.19 -21.88 7.61
N SER A 441 -9.33 -21.60 8.21
CA SER A 441 -9.80 -22.21 9.45
C SER A 441 -11.31 -22.37 9.38
N PRO A 442 -11.93 -23.29 10.13
CA PRO A 442 -13.39 -23.39 10.22
C PRO A 442 -14.08 -22.05 10.55
N ALA A 443 -13.37 -21.15 11.23
CA ALA A 443 -13.80 -19.80 11.62
C ALA A 443 -13.83 -18.77 10.47
N PHE A 444 -12.99 -18.96 9.45
CA PHE A 444 -12.81 -17.99 8.35
C PHE A 444 -12.98 -18.64 6.96
N ASN A 445 -13.33 -19.92 6.91
CA ASN A 445 -13.62 -20.68 5.70
C ASN A 445 -15.06 -20.44 5.27
N ILE A 446 -15.23 -19.59 4.27
CA ILE A 446 -16.40 -19.67 3.39
C ILE A 446 -16.06 -20.77 2.38
N SER A 447 -16.82 -21.87 2.36
CA SER A 447 -16.76 -22.77 1.20
C SER A 447 -17.37 -22.00 0.03
N TYR A 448 -16.52 -21.32 -0.72
CA TYR A 448 -16.83 -21.05 -2.10
C TYR A 448 -16.70 -22.38 -2.82
N SER A 449 -17.73 -22.82 -3.55
CA SER A 449 -17.57 -23.78 -4.62
C SER A 449 -16.71 -23.13 -5.73
N HIS A 450 -15.44 -22.89 -5.44
CA HIS A 450 -14.47 -22.26 -6.33
C HIS A 450 -13.55 -23.36 -6.86
N ASN A 451 -14.11 -24.23 -7.69
CA ASN A 451 -13.40 -25.01 -8.68
C ASN A 451 -14.46 -25.63 -9.59
N LEU A 452 -14.72 -25.00 -10.74
CA LEU A 452 -15.00 -25.67 -12.01
C LEU A 452 -15.30 -24.61 -13.08
N ARG A 453 -14.33 -24.38 -13.95
CA ARG A 453 -14.65 -24.42 -15.38
C ARG A 453 -15.45 -25.70 -15.60
N VAL A 454 -16.66 -25.59 -16.17
CA VAL A 454 -17.48 -26.67 -16.74
C VAL A 454 -18.53 -27.30 -15.78
N LEU A 455 -19.77 -27.31 -16.30
CA LEU A 455 -21.02 -27.97 -15.87
C LEU A 455 -21.90 -27.26 -14.83
N ALA A 456 -22.95 -26.66 -15.38
CA ALA A 456 -24.23 -26.41 -14.73
C ALA A 456 -24.66 -27.63 -13.89
N THR A 457 -24.78 -27.45 -12.59
CA THR A 457 -25.53 -28.32 -11.69
C THR A 457 -26.36 -27.47 -10.72
N GLU A 458 -27.47 -28.05 -10.28
CA GLU A 458 -28.80 -27.46 -10.04
C GLU A 458 -28.98 -26.56 -8.79
N GLN A 459 -27.92 -25.95 -8.23
CA GLN A 459 -28.02 -25.14 -6.99
C GLN A 459 -27.36 -23.75 -7.11
N ALA A 460 -27.40 -23.14 -8.29
CA ALA A 460 -27.05 -21.74 -8.47
C ALA A 460 -28.34 -20.90 -8.55
N HIS A 461 -28.52 -19.97 -7.62
CA HIS A 461 -29.56 -18.95 -7.76
C HIS A 461 -29.07 -17.90 -8.75
N ILE A 462 -29.66 -17.90 -9.94
CA ILE A 462 -29.39 -16.89 -10.96
C ILE A 462 -30.18 -15.64 -10.59
N VAL A 463 -29.49 -14.59 -10.15
CA VAL A 463 -30.10 -13.29 -9.89
C VAL A 463 -29.81 -12.38 -11.08
N HIS A 464 -30.87 -11.94 -11.76
CA HIS A 464 -30.77 -10.96 -12.83
C HIS A 464 -30.87 -9.56 -12.21
N VAL A 465 -29.75 -8.85 -12.16
CA VAL A 465 -29.71 -7.45 -11.74
C VAL A 465 -29.27 -6.62 -12.94
N TYR A 466 -30.14 -5.71 -13.40
CA TYR A 466 -29.89 -4.76 -14.50
C TYR A 466 -29.22 -5.37 -15.75
N GLY A 467 -29.71 -6.53 -16.21
CA GLY A 467 -29.28 -7.15 -17.47
C GLY A 467 -27.97 -7.96 -17.40
N ARG A 468 -27.41 -8.18 -16.21
CA ARG A 468 -26.33 -9.17 -15.97
C ARG A 468 -26.81 -10.32 -15.09
N THR A 469 -26.35 -11.51 -15.44
CA THR A 469 -26.60 -12.77 -14.75
C THR A 469 -25.56 -12.93 -13.64
N PHE A 470 -25.99 -12.82 -12.39
CA PHE A 470 -25.14 -13.13 -11.23
C PHE A 470 -25.41 -14.56 -10.80
N VAL A 471 -24.35 -15.37 -10.75
CA VAL A 471 -24.42 -16.75 -10.23
C VAL A 471 -24.23 -16.67 -8.73
N HIS A 472 -25.32 -16.78 -7.97
CA HIS A 472 -25.28 -16.82 -6.52
C HIS A 472 -25.03 -18.28 -6.10
N TYR A 473 -23.88 -18.53 -5.47
CA TYR A 473 -23.60 -19.81 -4.82
C TYR A 473 -24.13 -19.78 -3.38
N GLU A 474 -24.74 -20.87 -2.92
CA GLU A 474 -25.09 -21.03 -1.51
C GLU A 474 -23.79 -21.11 -0.68
N LYS A 475 -23.56 -20.10 0.18
CA LYS A 475 -22.40 -20.08 1.08
C LYS A 475 -22.62 -21.14 2.17
N THR A 476 -21.86 -22.23 2.15
CA THR A 476 -21.82 -23.22 3.24
C THR A 476 -20.57 -22.97 4.09
N GLY A 477 -20.74 -22.33 5.25
CA GLY A 477 -19.66 -21.98 6.18
C GLY A 477 -19.97 -20.72 7.00
N VAL A 478 -19.32 -20.59 8.17
CA VAL A 478 -19.45 -19.40 9.03
C VAL A 478 -18.42 -18.37 8.58
N ASP A 479 -18.88 -17.14 8.31
CA ASP A 479 -18.02 -16.01 7.96
C ASP A 479 -17.93 -15.04 9.14
N LEU A 480 -16.92 -15.20 9.99
CA LEU A 480 -16.73 -14.30 11.11
C LEU A 480 -16.41 -12.86 10.69
N LYS A 481 -15.89 -12.61 9.47
CA LYS A 481 -15.73 -11.23 8.95
C LYS A 481 -17.10 -10.57 8.79
N ARG A 482 -18.09 -11.31 8.30
CA ARG A 482 -19.49 -10.82 8.23
C ARG A 482 -20.03 -10.52 9.62
N HIS A 483 -19.83 -11.42 10.59
CA HIS A 483 -20.28 -11.22 11.97
C HIS A 483 -19.69 -9.96 12.61
N ILE A 484 -18.40 -9.72 12.40
CA ILE A 484 -17.73 -8.49 12.85
C ILE A 484 -18.37 -7.25 12.22
N ARG A 485 -18.58 -7.25 10.90
CA ARG A 485 -19.20 -6.12 10.18
C ARG A 485 -20.63 -5.85 10.68
N SER A 486 -21.41 -6.91 10.94
CA SER A 486 -22.74 -6.82 11.51
C SER A 486 -22.73 -6.09 12.86
N LEU A 487 -21.86 -6.49 13.79
CA LEU A 487 -21.74 -5.86 15.10
C LEU A 487 -21.20 -4.42 15.07
N GLN A 488 -20.43 -4.05 14.03
CA GLN A 488 -19.91 -2.69 13.83
C GLN A 488 -20.95 -1.68 13.30
N GLY A 489 -22.23 -2.03 13.32
CA GLY A 489 -23.32 -1.12 12.96
C GLY A 489 -23.52 -0.94 11.45
N ASP A 490 -22.91 -1.80 10.63
CA ASP A 490 -23.22 -1.85 9.20
C ASP A 490 -24.56 -2.60 8.92
N MET A 491 -25.18 -3.23 9.94
CA MET A 491 -26.53 -3.80 9.88
C MET A 491 -27.57 -2.85 10.47
N VAL A 492 -28.73 -2.73 9.81
CA VAL A 492 -29.84 -1.85 10.24
C VAL A 492 -30.60 -2.44 11.44
N MET A 493 -30.66 -3.77 11.58
CA MET A 493 -31.29 -4.47 12.71
C MET A 493 -30.51 -5.73 13.07
N LEU A 494 -29.90 -5.75 14.26
CA LEU A 494 -29.42 -6.97 14.90
C LEU A 494 -30.55 -7.49 15.80
N ASP A 495 -31.14 -8.63 15.47
CA ASP A 495 -32.06 -9.29 16.38
C ASP A 495 -31.28 -10.08 17.46
N ASP A 496 -31.92 -10.34 18.60
CA ASP A 496 -31.29 -11.02 19.73
C ASP A 496 -30.81 -12.44 19.35
N THR A 497 -31.51 -13.11 18.44
CA THR A 497 -31.19 -14.47 17.96
C THR A 497 -29.93 -14.52 17.10
N LEU A 498 -29.73 -13.52 16.26
CA LEU A 498 -28.56 -13.35 15.41
C LEU A 498 -27.37 -12.95 16.28
N ALA A 499 -27.56 -12.06 17.25
CA ALA A 499 -26.53 -11.74 18.23
C ALA A 499 -26.09 -12.99 19.00
N GLU A 500 -27.01 -13.80 19.51
CA GLU A 500 -26.69 -15.08 20.16
C GLU A 500 -25.87 -16.01 19.26
N THR A 501 -26.27 -16.14 17.99
CA THR A 501 -25.57 -16.96 16.99
C THR A 501 -24.15 -16.43 16.75
N ILE A 502 -24.00 -15.12 16.53
CA ILE A 502 -22.70 -14.46 16.29
C ILE A 502 -21.73 -14.73 17.44
N TYR A 503 -22.14 -14.48 18.68
CA TYR A 503 -21.26 -14.67 19.85
C TYR A 503 -21.01 -16.15 20.14
N SER A 504 -21.97 -17.04 19.89
CA SER A 504 -21.75 -18.49 19.95
C SER A 504 -20.70 -18.93 18.93
N ASP A 505 -20.74 -18.41 17.71
CA ASP A 505 -19.77 -18.74 16.67
C ASP A 505 -18.37 -18.22 17.02
N PHE A 506 -18.24 -17.02 17.61
CA PHE A 506 -16.94 -16.57 18.13
C PHE A 506 -16.40 -17.51 19.21
N ALA A 507 -17.24 -17.94 20.16
CA ALA A 507 -16.84 -18.81 21.25
C ALA A 507 -16.59 -20.27 20.81
N THR A 508 -17.16 -20.74 19.70
CA THR A 508 -16.95 -22.11 19.23
C THR A 508 -15.82 -22.23 18.20
N LEU A 509 -15.61 -21.20 17.38
CA LEU A 509 -14.70 -21.26 16.24
C LEU A 509 -13.32 -20.63 16.52
N LEU A 510 -13.21 -19.65 17.41
CA LEU A 510 -11.93 -18.99 17.73
C LEU A 510 -11.23 -19.68 18.91
N ASN A 511 -10.37 -20.64 18.63
CA ASN A 511 -9.72 -21.47 19.67
C ASN A 511 -8.19 -21.34 19.70
N THR A 512 -7.59 -20.98 18.57
CA THR A 512 -6.13 -20.89 18.43
C THR A 512 -5.64 -19.44 18.46
N GLU A 513 -4.36 -19.24 18.83
CA GLU A 513 -3.72 -17.93 18.82
C GLU A 513 -3.79 -17.27 17.43
N VAL A 514 -3.59 -18.04 16.36
CA VAL A 514 -3.59 -17.55 14.98
C VAL A 514 -5.01 -17.13 14.53
N GLU A 515 -6.05 -17.88 14.89
CA GLU A 515 -7.45 -17.50 14.63
C GLU A 515 -7.82 -16.20 15.37
N LEU A 516 -7.37 -16.04 16.61
CA LEU A 516 -7.61 -14.83 17.40
C LEU A 516 -6.84 -13.63 16.84
N GLN A 517 -5.60 -13.83 16.37
CA GLN A 517 -4.85 -12.81 15.64
C GLN A 517 -5.57 -12.38 14.36
N GLU A 518 -6.07 -13.35 13.58
CA GLU A 518 -6.81 -13.07 12.35
C GLU A 518 -8.11 -12.31 12.66
N PHE A 519 -8.85 -12.73 13.70
CA PHE A 519 -10.04 -12.04 14.21
C PHE A 519 -9.76 -10.58 14.59
N LEU A 520 -8.73 -10.34 15.41
CA LEU A 520 -8.31 -8.99 15.78
C LEU A 520 -7.87 -8.18 14.56
N SER A 521 -7.27 -8.84 13.56
CA SER A 521 -6.87 -8.19 12.32
C SER A 521 -8.06 -7.61 11.55
N PHE A 522 -9.30 -8.08 11.80
CA PHE A 522 -10.55 -7.57 11.20
C PHE A 522 -11.28 -6.51 12.05
N LEU A 523 -10.74 -6.11 13.20
CA LEU A 523 -11.32 -5.11 14.10
C LEU A 523 -10.52 -3.79 14.09
N PRO A 524 -10.69 -2.91 13.07
CA PRO A 524 -9.97 -1.65 13.04
C PRO A 524 -10.48 -0.72 14.15
N VAL A 525 -9.58 0.03 14.78
CA VAL A 525 -9.95 0.97 15.86
C VAL A 525 -10.89 2.07 15.37
N LEU A 526 -10.77 2.48 14.11
CA LEU A 526 -11.69 3.41 13.45
C LEU A 526 -13.17 2.98 13.57
N ARG A 527 -13.43 1.69 13.79
CA ARG A 527 -14.77 1.11 14.00
C ARG A 527 -15.00 0.61 15.42
N GLY A 528 -14.36 1.24 16.41
CA GLY A 528 -14.43 0.86 17.82
C GLY A 528 -13.56 -0.34 18.20
N GLY A 529 -12.85 -0.97 17.25
CA GLY A 529 -11.93 -2.08 17.52
C GLY A 529 -12.59 -3.22 18.29
N LEU A 530 -11.86 -3.78 19.27
CA LEU A 530 -12.37 -4.83 20.15
C LEU A 530 -13.52 -4.36 21.05
N GLN A 531 -13.66 -3.04 21.31
CA GLN A 531 -14.71 -2.53 22.19
C GLN A 531 -16.10 -2.83 21.65
N THR A 532 -16.28 -2.75 20.33
CA THR A 532 -17.56 -3.07 19.66
C THR A 532 -18.01 -4.50 19.95
N ILE A 533 -17.07 -5.45 20.04
CA ILE A 533 -17.37 -6.84 20.39
C ILE A 533 -17.53 -6.99 21.91
N ALA A 534 -16.73 -6.29 22.70
CA ALA A 534 -16.81 -6.35 24.16
C ALA A 534 -18.13 -5.79 24.73
N GLN A 535 -18.85 -4.94 23.97
CA GLN A 535 -20.19 -4.45 24.33
C GLN A 535 -21.20 -5.59 24.55
N GLY A 536 -20.97 -6.79 24.01
CA GLY A 536 -21.77 -7.98 24.28
C GLY A 536 -21.93 -8.31 25.77
N ILE A 537 -21.01 -7.86 26.63
CA ILE A 537 -21.11 -7.95 28.10
C ILE A 537 -22.41 -7.32 28.64
N PHE A 538 -22.92 -6.28 27.98
CA PHE A 538 -24.11 -5.55 28.40
C PHE A 538 -25.39 -6.02 27.71
N HIS A 539 -25.31 -7.01 26.81
CA HIS A 539 -26.46 -7.52 26.07
C HIS A 539 -27.48 -8.18 27.01
N PRO A 540 -28.81 -8.06 26.81
CA PRO A 540 -29.80 -8.66 27.71
C PRO A 540 -29.70 -10.20 27.82
N SER A 541 -29.35 -10.89 26.73
CA SER A 541 -29.17 -12.35 26.73
C SER A 541 -27.96 -12.80 27.55
N ILE A 542 -28.18 -13.75 28.47
CA ILE A 542 -27.12 -14.37 29.29
C ILE A 542 -26.13 -15.14 28.42
N SER A 543 -26.60 -15.78 27.34
CA SER A 543 -25.77 -16.52 26.39
C SER A 543 -24.72 -15.59 25.75
N VAL A 544 -25.15 -14.42 25.27
CA VAL A 544 -24.26 -13.42 24.67
C VAL A 544 -23.22 -12.94 25.68
N LYS A 545 -23.62 -12.62 26.93
CA LYS A 545 -22.69 -12.20 27.98
C LYS A 545 -21.62 -13.27 28.26
N HIS A 546 -22.06 -14.52 28.43
CA HIS A 546 -21.18 -15.65 28.72
C HIS A 546 -20.16 -15.85 27.58
N ASN A 547 -20.64 -15.95 26.35
CA ASN A 547 -19.78 -16.15 25.17
C ASN A 547 -18.81 -14.97 24.94
N THR A 548 -19.23 -13.74 25.26
CA THR A 548 -18.34 -12.57 25.22
C THR A 548 -17.19 -12.71 26.22
N VAL A 549 -17.48 -13.12 27.47
CA VAL A 549 -16.45 -13.34 28.50
C VAL A 549 -15.50 -14.48 28.12
N VAL A 550 -16.03 -15.57 27.56
CA VAL A 550 -15.21 -16.69 27.05
C VAL A 550 -14.22 -16.21 25.98
N LEU A 551 -14.69 -15.42 25.01
CA LEU A 551 -13.84 -14.86 23.96
C LEU A 551 -12.75 -13.94 24.54
N LEU A 552 -13.12 -13.00 25.42
CA LEU A 552 -12.17 -12.07 26.04
C LEU A 552 -11.11 -12.80 26.88
N LYS A 553 -11.50 -13.85 27.62
CA LYS A 553 -10.58 -14.69 28.38
C LYS A 553 -9.58 -15.41 27.47
N ARG A 554 -10.02 -15.90 26.30
CA ARG A 554 -9.10 -16.50 25.33
C ARG A 554 -8.14 -15.48 24.72
N LEU A 555 -8.59 -14.26 24.47
CA LEU A 555 -7.71 -13.17 24.01
C LEU A 555 -6.64 -12.84 25.06
N GLU A 556 -6.97 -12.89 26.35
CA GLU A 556 -6.04 -12.66 27.46
C GLU A 556 -5.01 -13.79 27.65
N GLN A 557 -5.33 -15.03 27.25
CA GLN A 557 -4.45 -16.20 27.43
C GLN A 557 -3.17 -16.17 26.60
N PHE A 558 -3.18 -15.55 25.42
CA PHE A 558 -2.04 -15.57 24.51
C PHE A 558 -1.26 -14.24 24.55
N PRO A 559 0.08 -14.26 24.67
CA PRO A 559 0.89 -13.05 24.73
C PRO A 559 0.73 -12.12 23.52
N SER A 560 0.46 -12.65 22.33
CA SER A 560 0.30 -11.85 21.11
C SER A 560 -1.05 -11.13 21.02
N THR A 561 -2.09 -11.65 21.69
CA THR A 561 -3.45 -11.09 21.65
C THR A 561 -3.81 -10.34 22.93
N ALA A 562 -3.20 -10.67 24.07
CA ALA A 562 -3.44 -10.03 25.36
C ALA A 562 -3.33 -8.49 25.34
N PRO A 563 -2.38 -7.86 24.61
CA PRO A 563 -2.32 -6.39 24.53
C PRO A 563 -3.57 -5.73 23.93
N SER A 564 -4.42 -6.49 23.21
CA SER A 564 -5.71 -5.98 22.73
C SER A 564 -6.69 -5.66 23.87
N MET A 565 -6.57 -6.33 25.01
CA MET A 565 -7.43 -6.10 26.19
C MET A 565 -7.18 -4.73 26.82
N HIS A 566 -5.93 -4.23 26.79
CA HIS A 566 -5.60 -2.89 27.29
C HIS A 566 -6.27 -1.75 26.49
N ARG A 567 -6.81 -2.05 25.31
CA ARG A 567 -7.57 -1.08 24.49
C ARG A 567 -9.04 -1.00 24.88
N LEU A 568 -9.53 -1.86 25.75
CA LEU A 568 -10.89 -1.74 26.29
C LEU A 568 -10.94 -0.58 27.29
N ASN A 569 -12.04 0.16 27.30
CA ASN A 569 -12.21 1.22 28.28
C ASN A 569 -12.34 0.63 29.70
N ALA A 570 -12.05 1.45 30.72
CA ALA A 570 -12.05 1.01 32.11
C ALA A 570 -13.41 0.42 32.56
N PHE A 571 -14.51 0.90 31.99
CA PHE A 571 -15.86 0.41 32.30
C PHE A 571 -16.09 -1.02 31.80
N LEU A 572 -15.69 -1.31 30.55
CA LEU A 572 -15.72 -2.65 29.96
C LEU A 572 -14.79 -3.60 30.73
N MET A 573 -13.58 -3.16 31.06
CA MET A 573 -12.62 -3.97 31.83
C MET A 573 -13.15 -4.33 33.23
N THR A 574 -13.65 -3.34 33.98
CA THR A 574 -14.22 -3.60 35.32
C THR A 574 -15.42 -4.53 35.24
N SER A 575 -16.25 -4.40 34.21
CA SER A 575 -17.43 -5.25 33.99
C SER A 575 -17.04 -6.68 33.62
N TYR A 576 -16.03 -6.83 32.76
CA TYR A 576 -15.42 -8.12 32.42
C TYR A 576 -14.87 -8.81 33.67
N GLU A 577 -14.05 -8.14 34.46
CA GLU A 577 -13.47 -8.68 35.70
C GLU A 577 -14.57 -9.11 36.69
N ARG A 578 -15.61 -8.30 36.84
CA ARG A 578 -16.75 -8.63 37.72
C ARG A 578 -17.46 -9.92 37.29
N ILE A 579 -17.79 -10.06 36.01
CA ILE A 579 -18.50 -11.24 35.51
C ILE A 579 -17.57 -12.46 35.52
N HIS A 580 -16.31 -12.30 35.14
CA HIS A 580 -15.31 -13.35 35.19
C HIS A 580 -15.13 -13.91 36.61
N ASN A 581 -15.08 -13.03 37.62
CA ASN A 581 -14.98 -13.45 39.02
C ASN A 581 -16.23 -14.20 39.50
N ILE A 582 -17.44 -13.81 39.06
CA ILE A 582 -18.67 -14.52 39.38
C ILE A 582 -18.66 -15.94 38.79
N VAL A 583 -18.26 -16.09 37.53
CA VAL A 583 -18.20 -17.40 36.86
C VAL A 583 -17.14 -18.32 37.49
N ASN A 584 -15.95 -17.82 37.83
CA ASN A 584 -14.93 -18.63 38.50
C ASN A 584 -15.28 -19.01 39.96
N LEU A 585 -16.13 -18.22 40.64
CA LEU A 585 -16.63 -18.53 41.99
C LEU A 585 -17.66 -19.67 41.99
N GLU A 586 -18.28 -19.97 40.84
CA GLU A 586 -19.16 -21.12 40.66
C GLU A 586 -18.35 -22.39 40.37
N ASP A 587 -17.29 -22.31 39.56
CA ASP A 587 -16.38 -23.45 39.26
C ASP A 587 -15.52 -23.92 40.46
N THR A 588 -15.40 -23.12 41.53
CA THR A 588 -14.62 -23.45 42.73
C THR A 588 -15.47 -23.98 43.89
N LYS A 589 -16.78 -24.17 43.68
CA LYS A 589 -17.72 -24.64 44.70
C LYS A 589 -18.12 -26.12 44.59
N ASP A 590 -17.54 -26.88 43.67
CA ASP A 590 -17.72 -28.33 43.57
C ASP A 590 -16.61 -29.12 44.28
#